data_AF-A0A2N1VY65-F1
#
_entry.id   AF-A0A2N1VY65-F1
#
_cell.length_a   1.000
_cell.length_b   1.000
_cell.length_c   1.000
_cell.angle_alpha   90.00
_cell.angle_beta   90.00
_cell.angle_gamma   90.00
#
_symmetry.space_group_name_H-M   'P 1'
#
loop_
_entity.id
_entity.type
_entity.pdbx_description
1 polymer ?
#
loop_
_entity_poly.entity_id
_entity_poly.type
_entity_poly.pdbx_seq_one_letter_code
_entity_poly.pdbx_strand_id
1 'polypeptide(L)'
;MNKFINLFLILFFAALIFGCEEDPSSVGEDLLAGQDLTSIHTLDSQADNLEQSSSSYIDTLSLGLSDRTLIGKTEQLTAKGVIKFGFAISSALKTQITNNELTPVNAYVTLKPDYSIGAANNAFGINVHKITADWNFEKFKKENLEKIQYNSTPFSSNFFSNDDTLFTIDLNKEIVFDWLRSGVDTTIKNYGALYIPTPESNKVFGFPTLTSAASSSELPTVYLIVMDTSGELDTLSATPSYDAFGVTGSMPGDDENFMYVQGGIPVHSTVKFDLSSLPKNAIIIEANLSFVEDPLQAVKGSTYDDSLLVSLIKREMEHAIDTSVSSILMVKSGDTFKANISALVQHWVEGKMNYGLKIRAFDDDKSVNKIALYSSKVEDVTLKPRLQIIYADIK
;
A
#
# COMPACT_ATOMS: atom_id res chain seq x y z
N MET A 1 -15.15 83.40 -23.84
CA MET A 1 -14.41 82.16 -24.11
C MET A 1 -14.93 80.95 -23.31
N ASN A 2 -15.22 81.09 -22.00
CA ASN A 2 -15.65 79.95 -21.16
C ASN A 2 -17.06 79.37 -21.42
N LYS A 3 -17.97 80.10 -22.09
CA LYS A 3 -19.31 79.56 -22.44
C LYS A 3 -19.30 78.62 -23.66
N PHE A 4 -18.37 78.82 -24.60
CA PHE A 4 -18.23 77.94 -25.77
C PHE A 4 -17.49 76.63 -25.44
N ILE A 5 -16.53 76.67 -24.50
CA ILE A 5 -15.82 75.48 -24.04
C ILE A 5 -16.75 74.54 -23.27
N ASN A 6 -17.65 75.07 -22.43
CA ASN A 6 -18.62 74.25 -21.69
C ASN A 6 -19.68 73.64 -22.60
N LEU A 7 -20.10 74.32 -23.67
CA LEU A 7 -21.04 73.77 -24.65
C LEU A 7 -20.38 72.65 -25.47
N PHE A 8 -19.10 72.78 -25.81
CA PHE A 8 -18.34 71.76 -26.54
C PHE A 8 -18.06 70.52 -25.67
N LEU A 9 -17.79 70.70 -24.37
CA LEU A 9 -17.59 69.59 -23.43
C LEU A 9 -18.88 68.79 -23.18
N ILE A 10 -20.04 69.47 -23.11
CA ILE A 10 -21.35 68.80 -22.97
C ILE A 10 -21.72 68.04 -24.25
N LEU A 11 -21.42 68.60 -25.43
CA LEU A 11 -21.65 67.91 -26.71
C LEU A 11 -20.73 66.69 -26.89
N PHE A 12 -19.47 66.78 -26.42
CA PHE A 12 -18.52 65.68 -26.46
C PHE A 12 -18.88 64.54 -25.49
N PHE A 13 -19.41 64.87 -24.29
CA PHE A 13 -19.90 63.87 -23.35
C PHE A 13 -21.22 63.22 -23.79
N ALA A 14 -22.10 63.95 -24.49
CA ALA A 14 -23.33 63.39 -25.05
C ALA A 14 -23.07 62.42 -26.22
N ALA A 15 -21.96 62.57 -26.94
CA ALA A 15 -21.56 61.65 -28.02
C ALA A 15 -20.96 60.33 -27.49
N LEU A 16 -20.56 60.26 -26.21
CA LEU A 16 -20.02 59.05 -25.58
C LEU A 16 -21.10 58.11 -25.03
N ILE A 17 -22.39 58.48 -25.12
CA ILE A 17 -23.52 57.69 -24.60
C ILE A 17 -24.32 56.97 -25.69
N PHE A 18 -23.95 57.13 -26.97
CA PHE A 18 -24.49 56.35 -28.10
C PHE A 18 -23.62 55.12 -28.44
N GLY A 19 -22.99 54.53 -27.43
CA GLY A 19 -22.10 53.37 -27.52
C GLY A 19 -22.59 52.15 -26.72
N CYS A 20 -23.89 51.91 -26.71
CA CYS A 20 -24.53 50.59 -26.55
C CYS A 20 -25.54 50.57 -27.72
N GLU A 21 -25.54 49.63 -28.64
CA GLU A 21 -25.63 48.18 -28.48
C GLU A 21 -25.41 47.63 -29.90
N GLU A 22 -24.24 47.06 -30.19
CA GLU A 22 -24.17 46.06 -31.25
C GLU A 22 -24.21 44.73 -30.49
N ASP A 23 -25.38 44.09 -30.53
CA ASP A 23 -25.49 42.65 -30.26
C ASP A 23 -24.28 41.94 -30.90
N PRO A 24 -23.70 40.92 -30.24
CA PRO A 24 -22.66 40.13 -30.89
C PRO A 24 -23.16 39.72 -32.26
N SER A 25 -22.39 40.04 -33.31
CA SER A 25 -22.82 39.83 -34.69
C SER A 25 -23.33 38.39 -34.86
N SER A 26 -24.55 38.26 -35.40
CA SER A 26 -25.30 37.00 -35.50
C SER A 26 -24.64 35.92 -36.36
N VAL A 27 -23.43 36.18 -36.86
CA VAL A 27 -22.58 35.21 -37.56
C VAL A 27 -22.09 34.11 -36.60
N GLY A 28 -22.07 34.36 -35.28
CA GLY A 28 -21.79 33.34 -34.26
C GLY A 28 -23.04 32.67 -33.68
N GLU A 29 -24.18 33.35 -33.67
CA GLU A 29 -25.43 32.87 -33.09
C GLU A 29 -26.10 31.81 -33.99
N ASP A 30 -26.00 31.97 -35.31
CA ASP A 30 -26.44 30.96 -36.29
C ASP A 30 -25.50 29.74 -36.43
N LEU A 31 -24.31 29.76 -35.83
CA LEU A 31 -23.47 28.57 -35.71
C LEU A 31 -23.95 27.62 -34.60
N LEU A 32 -24.77 28.12 -33.67
CA LEU A 32 -25.36 27.36 -32.56
C LEU A 32 -26.90 27.27 -32.66
N ALA A 33 -27.54 28.05 -33.53
CA ALA A 33 -28.98 28.02 -33.75
C ALA A 33 -29.40 26.76 -34.52
N GLY A 34 -29.77 25.71 -33.78
CA GLY A 34 -30.71 24.69 -34.24
C GLY A 34 -30.36 23.24 -33.92
N GLN A 35 -29.13 22.95 -33.53
CA GLN A 35 -28.74 21.63 -33.05
C GLN A 35 -27.64 21.79 -32.00
N ASP A 36 -28.03 21.99 -30.74
CA ASP A 36 -27.17 21.66 -29.62
C ASP A 36 -27.03 20.12 -29.65
N LEU A 37 -26.07 19.64 -30.46
CA LEU A 37 -25.91 18.24 -30.86
C LEU A 37 -25.53 17.31 -29.69
N THR A 38 -25.22 17.90 -28.54
CA THR A 38 -24.80 17.19 -27.33
C THR A 38 -25.90 17.21 -26.28
N SER A 39 -26.55 16.07 -26.08
CA SER A 39 -27.48 15.87 -24.96
C SER A 39 -26.69 15.36 -23.75
N ILE A 40 -26.86 16.00 -22.59
CA ILE A 40 -26.24 15.56 -21.33
C ILE A 40 -27.18 14.59 -20.62
N HIS A 41 -26.63 13.45 -20.23
CA HIS A 41 -27.34 12.36 -19.58
C HIS A 41 -26.66 11.97 -18.27
N THR A 42 -27.42 11.34 -17.38
CA THR A 42 -26.91 10.72 -16.16
C THR A 42 -27.31 9.25 -16.17
N LEU A 43 -26.34 8.39 -15.88
CA LEU A 43 -26.51 6.97 -15.63
C LEU A 43 -26.04 6.68 -14.20
N ASP A 44 -26.89 6.13 -13.36
CA ASP A 44 -26.61 5.88 -11.95
C ASP A 44 -26.96 4.44 -11.59
N SER A 45 -25.95 3.66 -11.18
CA SER A 45 -26.15 2.24 -10.90
C SER A 45 -27.17 1.94 -9.80
N GLN A 46 -27.44 2.89 -8.89
CA GLN A 46 -28.47 2.74 -7.86
C GLN A 46 -29.85 3.16 -8.36
N ALA A 47 -29.96 4.28 -9.10
CA ALA A 47 -31.27 4.78 -9.56
C ALA A 47 -31.80 3.97 -10.75
N ASP A 48 -30.91 3.55 -11.65
CA ASP A 48 -31.24 2.83 -12.89
C ASP A 48 -31.18 1.30 -12.73
N ASN A 49 -30.86 0.80 -11.52
CA ASN A 49 -30.76 -0.63 -11.19
C ASN A 49 -29.86 -1.43 -12.14
N LEU A 50 -28.65 -0.90 -12.41
CA LEU A 50 -27.71 -1.58 -13.28
C LEU A 50 -27.31 -2.94 -12.71
N GLU A 51 -27.24 -3.94 -13.58
CA GLU A 51 -26.65 -5.22 -13.20
C GLU A 51 -25.19 -5.00 -12.79
N GLN A 52 -24.81 -5.59 -11.66
CA GLN A 52 -23.45 -5.53 -11.18
C GLN A 52 -23.05 -6.80 -10.45
N SER A 53 -21.76 -7.11 -10.48
CA SER A 53 -21.18 -8.23 -9.77
C SER A 53 -19.91 -7.80 -9.05
N SER A 54 -19.62 -8.47 -7.94
CA SER A 54 -18.41 -8.28 -7.15
C SER A 54 -17.91 -9.59 -6.58
N SER A 55 -16.61 -9.69 -6.39
CA SER A 55 -15.98 -10.85 -5.74
C SER A 55 -14.66 -10.45 -5.09
N SER A 56 -14.09 -11.33 -4.28
CA SER A 56 -12.77 -11.17 -3.70
C SER A 56 -11.95 -12.43 -3.94
N TYR A 57 -10.63 -12.26 -4.07
CA TYR A 57 -9.69 -13.35 -4.35
C TYR A 57 -8.34 -13.05 -3.71
N ILE A 58 -7.55 -14.11 -3.49
CA ILE A 58 -6.16 -13.98 -3.03
C ILE A 58 -5.27 -13.83 -4.26
N ASP A 59 -4.51 -12.74 -4.30
CA ASP A 59 -3.55 -12.44 -5.36
C ASP A 59 -2.11 -12.84 -4.93
N THR A 60 -1.12 -12.50 -5.76
CA THR A 60 0.30 -12.56 -5.40
C THR A 60 0.87 -11.15 -5.25
N LEU A 61 1.62 -10.93 -4.18
CA LEU A 61 2.28 -9.67 -3.89
C LEU A 61 3.76 -9.89 -3.62
N SER A 62 4.60 -8.98 -4.12
CA SER A 62 6.04 -8.97 -3.81
C SER A 62 6.26 -8.13 -2.56
N LEU A 63 6.94 -8.69 -1.57
CA LEU A 63 7.07 -8.12 -0.22
C LEU A 63 8.51 -7.87 0.21
N GLY A 64 9.51 -8.13 -0.65
CA GLY A 64 10.92 -7.95 -0.31
C GLY A 64 11.51 -6.57 -0.62
N LEU A 65 10.66 -5.58 -0.90
CA LEU A 65 11.03 -4.14 -0.99
C LEU A 65 10.05 -3.26 -0.22
N SER A 66 9.16 -3.87 0.58
CA SER A 66 8.22 -3.13 1.42
C SER A 66 8.97 -2.19 2.36
N ASP A 67 8.38 -1.04 2.66
CA ASP A 67 8.90 -0.11 3.68
C ASP A 67 8.80 -0.69 5.10
N ARG A 68 8.19 -1.88 5.25
CA ARG A 68 8.00 -2.57 6.52
C ARG A 68 8.21 -4.07 6.43
N THR A 69 8.87 -4.66 7.43
CA THR A 69 8.91 -6.11 7.65
C THR A 69 7.89 -6.49 8.73
N LEU A 70 6.90 -7.29 8.37
CA LEU A 70 5.88 -7.77 9.31
C LEU A 70 6.31 -9.07 10.00
N ILE A 71 6.16 -9.13 11.33
CA ILE A 71 6.42 -10.31 12.15
C ILE A 71 5.32 -10.44 13.18
N GLY A 72 4.73 -11.63 13.28
CA GLY A 72 3.73 -11.91 14.30
C GLY A 72 2.65 -12.85 13.81
N LYS A 73 1.61 -13.01 14.62
CA LYS A 73 0.48 -13.87 14.31
C LYS A 73 -0.80 -13.27 14.87
N THR A 74 -1.90 -13.43 14.16
CA THR A 74 -3.25 -13.27 14.69
C THR A 74 -4.01 -14.59 14.48
N GLU A 75 -5.29 -14.63 14.81
CA GLU A 75 -6.14 -15.78 14.48
C GLU A 75 -6.20 -16.05 12.97
N GLN A 76 -6.15 -15.01 12.14
CA GLN A 76 -6.41 -15.10 10.69
C GLN A 76 -5.12 -15.26 9.86
N LEU A 77 -3.97 -14.85 10.39
CA LEU A 77 -2.73 -14.80 9.63
C LEU A 77 -1.46 -14.95 10.47
N THR A 78 -0.37 -15.30 9.82
CA THR A 78 0.97 -15.41 10.38
C THR A 78 1.96 -14.70 9.46
N ALA A 79 2.64 -13.69 9.98
CA ALA A 79 3.71 -12.96 9.31
C ALA A 79 5.08 -13.43 9.83
N LYS A 80 6.00 -13.73 8.91
CA LYS A 80 7.40 -14.05 9.22
C LYS A 80 8.31 -13.08 8.49
N GLY A 81 9.30 -12.57 9.21
CA GLY A 81 10.30 -11.63 8.68
C GLY A 81 11.62 -12.33 8.38
N VAL A 82 12.32 -11.84 7.38
CA VAL A 82 13.65 -12.30 6.97
C VAL A 82 14.54 -11.07 6.92
N ILE A 83 15.63 -11.03 7.70
CA ILE A 83 16.51 -9.87 7.76
C ILE A 83 17.96 -10.34 7.72
N LYS A 84 18.75 -9.77 6.80
CA LYS A 84 20.20 -9.94 6.75
C LYS A 84 20.88 -8.68 7.25
N PHE A 85 21.66 -8.78 8.32
CA PHE A 85 22.40 -7.66 8.88
C PHE A 85 23.83 -7.58 8.31
N GLY A 86 24.33 -6.36 8.12
CA GLY A 86 25.70 -6.08 7.69
C GLY A 86 26.42 -5.14 8.65
N PHE A 87 27.68 -5.45 8.98
CA PHE A 87 28.55 -4.57 9.75
C PHE A 87 29.31 -3.63 8.81
N ALA A 88 29.47 -2.37 9.22
CA ALA A 88 30.44 -1.48 8.59
C ALA A 88 31.85 -1.84 9.09
N ILE A 89 32.74 -2.26 8.19
CA ILE A 89 34.08 -2.73 8.56
C ILE A 89 35.13 -1.71 8.11
N SER A 90 35.74 -1.04 9.09
CA SER A 90 36.90 -0.17 8.85
C SER A 90 38.17 -0.99 8.60
N SER A 91 39.22 -0.37 8.04
CA SER A 91 40.50 -1.05 7.83
C SER A 91 41.11 -1.57 9.14
N ALA A 92 40.98 -0.81 10.24
CA ALA A 92 41.47 -1.22 11.56
C ALA A 92 40.70 -2.44 12.09
N LEU A 93 39.37 -2.41 12.02
CA LEU A 93 38.52 -3.53 12.45
C LEU A 93 38.79 -4.79 11.61
N LYS A 94 39.03 -4.63 10.30
CA LYS A 94 39.42 -5.73 9.41
C LYS A 94 40.72 -6.41 9.87
N THR A 95 41.72 -5.63 10.27
CA THR A 95 42.99 -6.16 10.80
C THR A 95 42.76 -6.93 12.10
N GLN A 96 42.01 -6.36 13.04
CA GLN A 96 41.68 -7.02 14.31
C GLN A 96 40.96 -8.35 14.10
N ILE A 97 39.99 -8.40 13.18
CA ILE A 97 39.27 -9.64 12.83
C ILE A 97 40.24 -10.67 12.23
N THR A 98 41.10 -10.26 11.30
CA THR A 98 42.03 -11.16 10.60
C THR A 98 43.08 -11.75 11.55
N ASN A 99 43.49 -10.98 12.55
CA ASN A 99 44.45 -11.38 13.57
C ASN A 99 43.80 -12.14 14.75
N ASN A 100 42.48 -12.36 14.74
CA ASN A 100 41.71 -12.94 15.85
C ASN A 100 41.88 -12.17 17.18
N GLU A 101 41.89 -10.84 17.11
CA GLU A 101 42.09 -9.96 18.28
C GLU A 101 40.78 -9.61 19.01
N LEU A 102 39.64 -10.15 18.56
CA LEU A 102 38.32 -9.87 19.13
C LEU A 102 37.69 -11.16 19.64
N THR A 103 37.15 -11.11 20.86
CA THR A 103 36.37 -12.19 21.46
C THR A 103 34.91 -11.75 21.65
N PRO A 104 33.91 -12.46 21.11
CA PRO A 104 32.51 -12.09 21.31
C PRO A 104 32.06 -12.33 22.76
N VAL A 105 31.48 -11.30 23.38
CA VAL A 105 31.03 -11.33 24.78
C VAL A 105 29.52 -11.52 24.85
N ASN A 106 28.77 -10.71 24.11
CA ASN A 106 27.31 -10.74 24.05
C ASN A 106 26.81 -10.27 22.68
N ALA A 107 25.58 -10.66 22.31
CA ALA A 107 24.90 -10.10 21.15
C ALA A 107 23.39 -10.02 21.39
N TYR A 108 22.77 -8.97 20.87
CA TYR A 108 21.32 -8.80 20.93
C TYR A 108 20.83 -7.99 19.73
N VAL A 109 19.55 -8.12 19.40
CA VAL A 109 18.89 -7.28 18.40
C VAL A 109 17.84 -6.40 19.07
N THR A 110 17.75 -5.17 18.58
CA THR A 110 16.69 -4.23 18.93
C THR A 110 15.75 -4.05 17.75
N LEU A 111 14.45 -4.10 18.01
CA LEU A 111 13.39 -3.90 17.03
C LEU A 111 12.42 -2.83 17.54
N LYS A 112 12.21 -1.76 16.78
CA LYS A 112 11.25 -0.70 17.11
C LYS A 112 10.10 -0.74 16.10
N PRO A 113 8.89 -1.13 16.51
CA PRO A 113 7.79 -1.20 15.56
C PRO A 113 7.27 0.19 15.22
N ASP A 114 6.84 0.38 13.97
CA ASP A 114 6.09 1.55 13.50
C ASP A 114 4.63 1.17 13.14
N TYR A 115 4.29 -0.11 13.26
CA TYR A 115 2.96 -0.66 13.01
C TYR A 115 2.66 -1.78 13.98
N SER A 116 1.40 -1.88 14.39
CA SER A 116 0.88 -2.99 15.15
C SER A 116 -0.57 -3.29 14.79
N ILE A 117 -0.98 -4.54 14.97
CA ILE A 117 -2.37 -4.99 14.89
C ILE A 117 -2.59 -6.08 15.95
N GLY A 118 -3.79 -6.06 16.54
CA GLY A 118 -4.14 -6.88 17.71
C GLY A 118 -4.29 -6.02 18.97
N ALA A 119 -4.99 -6.54 19.98
CA ALA A 119 -5.28 -5.81 21.21
C ALA A 119 -4.00 -5.58 22.04
N ALA A 120 -3.85 -4.43 22.69
CA ALA A 120 -2.62 -4.04 23.42
C ALA A 120 -2.18 -5.04 24.51
N ASN A 121 -3.08 -5.86 25.05
CA ASN A 121 -2.78 -6.89 26.05
C ASN A 121 -2.50 -8.28 25.46
N ASN A 122 -2.63 -8.47 24.13
CA ASN A 122 -2.32 -9.75 23.50
C ASN A 122 -0.83 -10.07 23.63
N ALA A 123 -0.54 -11.35 23.81
CA ALA A 123 0.84 -11.84 23.86
C ALA A 123 1.54 -11.64 22.51
N PHE A 124 2.84 -11.37 22.57
CA PHE A 124 3.72 -11.31 21.42
C PHE A 124 5.06 -11.94 21.79
N GLY A 125 5.57 -12.78 20.89
CA GLY A 125 6.85 -13.46 21.06
C GLY A 125 7.40 -13.87 19.70
N ILE A 126 8.73 -13.89 19.60
CA ILE A 126 9.46 -14.25 18.38
C ILE A 126 10.63 -15.18 18.71
N ASN A 127 10.83 -16.17 17.86
CA ASN A 127 12.06 -16.96 17.77
C ASN A 127 12.86 -16.54 16.54
N VAL A 128 14.18 -16.46 16.68
CA VAL A 128 15.10 -16.08 15.61
C VAL A 128 15.93 -17.30 15.21
N HIS A 129 15.89 -17.63 13.92
CA HIS A 129 16.53 -18.81 13.34
C HIS A 129 17.60 -18.42 12.33
N LYS A 130 18.73 -19.14 12.32
CA LYS A 130 19.83 -18.89 11.38
C LYS A 130 19.45 -19.42 10.00
N ILE A 131 19.49 -18.56 8.98
CA ILE A 131 19.28 -18.96 7.59
C ILE A 131 20.55 -19.64 7.06
N THR A 132 20.38 -20.73 6.30
CA THR A 132 21.48 -21.60 5.87
C THR A 132 21.75 -21.57 4.37
N ALA A 133 20.90 -20.90 3.59
CA ALA A 133 21.06 -20.73 2.15
C ALA A 133 20.69 -19.31 1.70
N ASP A 134 21.18 -18.93 0.52
CA ASP A 134 20.88 -17.62 -0.07
C ASP A 134 19.40 -17.48 -0.44
N TRP A 135 18.91 -16.24 -0.42
CA TRP A 135 17.53 -15.90 -0.73
C TRP A 135 17.45 -14.59 -1.51
N ASN A 136 16.47 -14.49 -2.41
CA ASN A 136 16.28 -13.33 -3.26
C ASN A 136 15.25 -12.39 -2.65
N PHE A 137 15.69 -11.20 -2.21
CA PHE A 137 14.83 -10.18 -1.62
C PHE A 137 13.97 -9.46 -2.69
N GLU A 138 14.52 -9.08 -3.85
CA GLU A 138 13.80 -8.29 -4.87
C GLU A 138 12.48 -8.91 -5.34
N LYS A 139 12.40 -10.24 -5.36
CA LYS A 139 11.22 -11.00 -5.79
C LYS A 139 10.63 -11.84 -4.67
N PHE A 140 10.83 -11.45 -3.42
CA PHE A 140 10.36 -12.22 -2.29
C PHE A 140 8.82 -12.20 -2.22
N LYS A 141 8.21 -13.36 -2.36
CA LYS A 141 6.76 -13.60 -2.24
C LYS A 141 6.48 -14.63 -1.16
N LYS A 142 5.20 -14.86 -0.87
CA LYS A 142 4.74 -15.91 0.06
C LYS A 142 5.36 -17.28 -0.25
N GLU A 143 5.46 -17.68 -1.52
CA GLU A 143 6.01 -18.97 -1.93
C GLU A 143 7.52 -19.08 -1.70
N ASN A 144 8.22 -17.95 -1.56
CA ASN A 144 9.64 -17.93 -1.21
C ASN A 144 9.83 -18.20 0.28
N LEU A 145 8.94 -17.70 1.13
CA LEU A 145 9.02 -17.88 2.58
C LEU A 145 9.02 -19.36 2.98
N GLU A 146 8.18 -20.17 2.32
CA GLU A 146 8.11 -21.63 2.57
C GLU A 146 9.37 -22.38 2.13
N LYS A 147 10.18 -21.79 1.25
CA LYS A 147 11.41 -22.37 0.70
C LYS A 147 12.67 -21.92 1.44
N ILE A 148 12.56 -21.01 2.40
CA ILE A 148 13.70 -20.55 3.19
C ILE A 148 14.26 -21.74 3.98
N GLN A 149 15.55 -21.99 3.80
CA GLN A 149 16.29 -23.00 4.54
C GLN A 149 16.91 -22.37 5.79
N TYR A 150 16.63 -22.96 6.95
CA TYR A 150 17.09 -22.43 8.23
C TYR A 150 17.31 -23.55 9.26
N ASN A 151 18.08 -23.25 10.30
CA ASN A 151 18.25 -24.15 11.44
C ASN A 151 16.98 -24.18 12.30
N SER A 152 16.46 -25.38 12.55
CA SER A 152 15.24 -25.56 13.37
C SER A 152 15.41 -25.10 14.81
N THR A 153 16.62 -25.18 15.37
CA THR A 153 16.92 -24.63 16.70
C THR A 153 17.07 -23.11 16.60
N PRO A 154 16.28 -22.33 17.35
CA PRO A 154 16.47 -20.88 17.40
C PRO A 154 17.82 -20.56 18.03
N PHE A 155 18.44 -19.47 17.59
CA PHE A 155 19.64 -18.92 18.21
C PHE A 155 19.36 -17.66 19.01
N SER A 156 18.08 -17.31 19.19
CA SER A 156 17.62 -16.31 20.13
C SER A 156 17.35 -16.91 21.52
N SER A 157 17.54 -16.09 22.54
CA SER A 157 17.07 -16.30 23.90
C SER A 157 16.48 -15.00 24.45
N ASN A 158 15.80 -15.06 25.60
CA ASN A 158 15.31 -13.91 26.36
C ASN A 158 14.66 -12.79 25.52
N PHE A 159 13.34 -12.84 25.42
CA PHE A 159 12.57 -11.80 24.74
C PHE A 159 12.10 -10.75 25.76
N PHE A 160 12.48 -9.49 25.54
CA PHE A 160 12.05 -8.35 26.35
C PHE A 160 11.27 -7.35 25.50
N SER A 161 10.14 -6.87 26.02
CA SER A 161 9.34 -5.77 25.43
C SER A 161 9.25 -4.63 26.44
N ASN A 162 9.37 -3.39 25.96
CA ASN A 162 9.05 -2.18 26.71
C ASN A 162 7.77 -1.56 26.14
N ASP A 163 6.62 -1.93 26.69
CA ASP A 163 5.27 -1.47 26.27
C ASP A 163 5.05 -1.51 24.75
N ASP A 164 5.60 -2.54 24.08
CA ASP A 164 5.54 -2.73 22.64
C ASP A 164 6.14 -1.59 21.79
N THR A 165 7.00 -0.75 22.40
CA THR A 165 7.71 0.34 21.71
C THR A 165 9.15 -0.04 21.32
N LEU A 166 9.73 -1.00 22.04
CA LEU A 166 11.06 -1.52 21.81
C LEU A 166 11.12 -2.98 22.24
N PHE A 167 11.53 -3.84 21.32
CA PHE A 167 11.85 -5.24 21.61
C PHE A 167 13.35 -5.42 21.64
N THR A 168 13.83 -6.16 22.64
CA THR A 168 15.22 -6.62 22.73
C THR A 168 15.23 -8.14 22.81
N ILE A 169 16.05 -8.77 21.96
CA ILE A 169 16.15 -10.23 21.87
C ILE A 169 17.63 -10.58 21.95
N ASP A 170 18.01 -11.38 22.93
CA ASP A 170 19.38 -11.90 23.02
C ASP A 170 19.63 -12.86 21.87
N LEU A 171 20.82 -12.80 21.27
CA LEU A 171 21.24 -13.65 20.17
C LEU A 171 22.49 -14.42 20.55
N ASN A 172 22.66 -15.62 19.96
CA ASN A 172 23.90 -16.35 20.06
C ASN A 172 25.05 -15.53 19.45
N LYS A 173 25.94 -15.06 20.32
CA LYS A 173 27.07 -14.19 19.97
C LYS A 173 28.03 -14.80 18.96
N GLU A 174 28.22 -16.12 18.94
CA GLU A 174 29.11 -16.77 17.97
C GLU A 174 28.54 -16.68 16.55
N ILE A 175 27.22 -16.83 16.40
CA ILE A 175 26.54 -16.68 15.11
C ILE A 175 26.62 -15.22 14.63
N VAL A 176 26.42 -14.24 15.52
CA VAL A 176 26.55 -12.82 15.16
C VAL A 176 28.00 -12.45 14.85
N PHE A 177 28.96 -13.05 15.55
CA PHE A 177 30.38 -12.89 15.26
C PHE A 177 30.77 -13.48 13.90
N ASP A 178 30.18 -14.61 13.49
CA ASP A 178 30.30 -15.12 12.11
C ASP A 178 29.84 -14.09 11.07
N TRP A 179 28.76 -13.35 11.35
CA TRP A 179 28.28 -12.31 10.44
C TRP A 179 29.28 -11.17 10.30
N LEU A 180 29.90 -10.73 11.39
CA LEU A 180 31.00 -9.76 11.35
C LEU A 180 32.16 -10.29 10.50
N ARG A 181 32.61 -11.53 10.76
CA ARG A 181 33.72 -12.16 10.04
C ARG A 181 33.45 -12.38 8.56
N SER A 182 32.19 -12.59 8.16
CA SER A 182 31.80 -12.77 6.76
C SER A 182 32.11 -11.56 5.87
N GLY A 183 32.26 -10.37 6.45
CA GLY A 183 32.68 -9.17 5.71
C GLY A 183 34.19 -9.11 5.43
N VAL A 184 34.98 -10.02 6.01
CA VAL A 184 36.43 -10.15 5.82
C VAL A 184 36.81 -11.47 5.16
N ASP A 185 36.13 -12.56 5.52
CA ASP A 185 36.34 -13.92 5.02
C ASP A 185 35.12 -14.40 4.23
N THR A 186 35.30 -14.57 2.91
CA THR A 186 34.22 -14.97 2.00
C THR A 186 33.82 -16.45 2.12
N THR A 187 34.59 -17.26 2.86
CA THR A 187 34.23 -18.66 3.15
C THR A 187 33.14 -18.75 4.22
N ILE A 188 33.07 -17.75 5.10
CA ILE A 188 32.02 -17.60 6.11
C ILE A 188 30.81 -16.93 5.46
N LYS A 189 29.65 -17.58 5.54
CA LYS A 189 28.43 -17.09 4.90
C LYS A 189 27.46 -16.49 5.91
N ASN A 190 27.04 -15.26 5.62
CA ASN A 190 25.93 -14.61 6.30
C ASN A 190 24.73 -14.57 5.34
N TYR A 191 23.72 -15.40 5.64
CA TYR A 191 22.43 -15.39 4.94
C TYR A 191 21.33 -14.70 5.75
N GLY A 192 21.65 -14.13 6.91
CA GLY A 192 20.69 -13.46 7.78
C GLY A 192 19.92 -14.40 8.71
N ALA A 193 18.79 -13.89 9.18
CA ALA A 193 17.96 -14.47 10.21
C ALA A 193 16.48 -14.49 9.78
N LEU A 194 15.81 -15.58 10.13
CA LEU A 194 14.38 -15.77 9.98
C LEU A 194 13.70 -15.56 11.33
N TYR A 195 12.74 -14.65 11.38
CA TYR A 195 11.96 -14.29 12.55
C TYR A 195 10.59 -14.97 12.47
N ILE A 196 10.33 -15.87 13.41
CA ILE A 196 9.10 -16.66 13.45
C ILE A 196 8.36 -16.34 14.74
N PRO A 197 7.07 -15.94 14.69
CA PRO A 197 6.29 -15.73 15.90
C PRO A 197 6.16 -17.02 16.72
N THR A 198 6.16 -16.91 18.04
CA THR A 198 5.87 -18.05 18.91
C THR A 198 4.39 -18.47 18.78
N PRO A 199 4.03 -19.72 19.12
CA PRO A 199 2.65 -20.20 19.03
C PRO A 199 1.63 -19.35 19.81
N GLU A 200 2.07 -18.73 20.92
CA GLU A 200 1.27 -17.91 21.83
C GLU A 200 1.08 -16.47 21.33
N SER A 201 1.82 -16.06 20.29
CA SER A 201 1.71 -14.72 19.72
C SER A 201 0.33 -14.50 19.09
N ASN A 202 -0.32 -13.39 19.45
CA ASN A 202 -1.61 -12.96 18.91
C ASN A 202 -1.61 -11.45 18.56
N LYS A 203 -0.46 -10.96 18.11
CA LYS A 203 -0.24 -9.64 17.50
C LYS A 203 0.67 -9.76 16.29
N VAL A 204 0.52 -8.83 15.36
CA VAL A 204 1.54 -8.57 14.33
C VAL A 204 2.11 -7.19 14.55
N PHE A 205 3.44 -7.11 14.53
CA PHE A 205 4.17 -5.85 14.47
C PHE A 205 4.83 -5.72 13.12
N GLY A 206 4.98 -4.48 12.69
CA GLY A 206 5.79 -4.15 11.54
C GLY A 206 6.95 -3.26 11.95
N PHE A 207 8.09 -3.52 11.34
CA PHE A 207 9.37 -2.88 11.63
C PHE A 207 9.89 -2.17 10.39
N PRO A 208 10.38 -0.92 10.50
CA PRO A 208 10.95 -0.19 9.38
C PRO A 208 12.08 -0.95 8.69
N THR A 209 12.14 -0.85 7.36
CA THR A 209 13.13 -1.53 6.51
C THR A 209 14.17 -0.58 5.95
N LEU A 210 15.17 -1.11 5.25
CA LEU A 210 16.18 -0.30 4.57
C LEU A 210 15.59 0.64 3.51
N THR A 211 14.45 0.26 2.89
CA THR A 211 13.76 1.06 1.87
C THR A 211 12.82 2.11 2.46
N SER A 212 12.59 2.07 3.78
CA SER A 212 11.74 3.03 4.48
C SER A 212 12.38 4.42 4.57
N ALA A 213 11.55 5.45 4.74
CA ALA A 213 12.02 6.80 5.05
C ALA A 213 12.40 7.00 6.53
N ALA A 214 12.48 5.91 7.31
CA ALA A 214 12.77 5.97 8.74
C ALA A 214 14.21 6.42 9.02
N SER A 215 14.42 6.98 10.20
CA SER A 215 15.76 7.31 10.66
C SER A 215 16.57 6.02 10.91
N SER A 216 17.90 6.10 10.77
CA SER A 216 18.77 4.94 11.07
C SER A 216 18.62 4.42 12.50
N SER A 217 18.09 5.24 13.42
CA SER A 217 17.84 4.89 14.82
C SER A 217 16.57 4.06 15.05
N GLU A 218 15.71 3.95 14.03
CA GLU A 218 14.46 3.19 14.04
C GLU A 218 14.60 1.83 13.36
N LEU A 219 15.62 1.66 12.52
CA LEU A 219 15.90 0.40 11.84
C LEU A 219 16.25 -0.72 12.84
N PRO A 220 15.82 -1.97 12.59
CA PRO A 220 16.31 -3.15 13.29
C PRO A 220 17.84 -3.13 13.40
N THR A 221 18.39 -3.17 14.61
CA THR A 221 19.84 -3.07 14.82
C THR A 221 20.34 -4.19 15.70
N VAL A 222 21.33 -4.92 15.20
CA VAL A 222 22.07 -5.92 15.98
C VAL A 222 23.27 -5.26 16.63
N TYR A 223 23.42 -5.48 17.92
CA TYR A 223 24.58 -5.07 18.70
C TYR A 223 25.39 -6.31 19.07
N LEU A 224 26.70 -6.22 18.87
CA LEU A 224 27.67 -7.24 19.21
C LEU A 224 28.71 -6.59 20.13
N ILE A 225 28.75 -7.06 21.37
CA ILE A 225 29.74 -6.65 22.35
C ILE A 225 30.94 -7.57 22.21
N VAL A 226 32.11 -7.00 21.97
CA VAL A 226 33.38 -7.72 21.84
C VAL A 226 34.38 -7.25 22.89
N MET A 227 35.33 -8.10 23.22
CA MET A 227 36.49 -7.76 24.02
C MET A 227 37.74 -7.86 23.15
N ASP A 228 38.60 -6.84 23.21
CA ASP A 228 39.87 -6.86 22.53
C ASP A 228 40.96 -7.61 23.32
N THR A 229 42.19 -7.66 22.80
CA THR A 229 43.32 -8.31 23.46
C THR A 229 43.83 -7.57 24.70
N SER A 230 43.48 -6.29 24.87
CA SER A 230 43.78 -5.49 26.07
C SER A 230 42.77 -5.72 27.20
N GLY A 231 41.64 -6.36 26.89
CA GLY A 231 40.54 -6.61 27.81
C GLY A 231 39.47 -5.51 27.81
N GLU A 232 39.58 -4.53 26.91
CA GLU A 232 38.59 -3.47 26.75
C GLU A 232 37.35 -3.97 25.99
N LEU A 233 36.17 -3.52 26.41
CA LEU A 233 34.91 -3.84 25.76
C LEU A 233 34.58 -2.79 24.71
N ASP A 234 34.15 -3.23 23.54
CA ASP A 234 33.61 -2.40 22.48
C ASP A 234 32.26 -2.93 21.99
N THR A 235 31.44 -2.06 21.41
CA THR A 235 30.12 -2.39 20.86
C THR A 235 30.08 -2.10 19.37
N LEU A 236 30.00 -3.16 18.58
CA LEU A 236 29.83 -3.09 17.14
C LEU A 236 28.33 -3.20 16.82
N SER A 237 27.87 -2.45 15.82
CA SER A 237 26.49 -2.50 15.36
C SER A 237 26.37 -2.94 13.90
N ALA A 238 25.35 -3.71 13.59
CA ALA A 238 24.96 -4.06 12.24
C ALA A 238 23.51 -3.64 11.96
N THR A 239 23.31 -3.06 10.78
CA THR A 239 21.99 -2.63 10.26
C THR A 239 21.52 -3.57 9.17
N PRO A 240 20.23 -3.53 8.78
CA PRO A 240 19.72 -4.36 7.70
C PRO A 240 20.43 -4.03 6.39
N SER A 241 20.76 -5.07 5.62
CA SER A 241 21.32 -5.00 4.27
C SER A 241 20.33 -5.52 3.23
N TYR A 242 19.53 -6.51 3.62
CA TYR A 242 18.34 -6.96 2.93
C TYR A 242 17.29 -7.33 3.97
N ASP A 243 16.04 -7.09 3.63
CA ASP A 243 14.89 -7.47 4.44
C ASP A 243 13.72 -7.86 3.53
N ALA A 244 12.85 -8.71 4.05
CA ALA A 244 11.63 -9.13 3.40
C ALA A 244 10.70 -9.73 4.45
N PHE A 245 9.43 -9.88 4.10
CA PHE A 245 8.52 -10.69 4.90
C PHE A 245 7.59 -11.51 4.02
N GLY A 246 6.92 -12.47 4.63
CA GLY A 246 5.82 -13.18 3.99
C GLY A 246 4.71 -13.41 4.99
N VAL A 247 3.47 -13.39 4.49
CA VAL A 247 2.28 -13.61 5.30
C VAL A 247 1.52 -14.83 4.77
N THR A 248 1.12 -15.71 5.67
CA THR A 248 0.26 -16.85 5.39
C THR A 248 -1.04 -16.72 6.17
N GLY A 249 -2.14 -17.24 5.63
CA GLY A 249 -3.46 -17.27 6.27
C GLY A 249 -4.53 -17.57 5.24
N SER A 250 -5.79 -17.31 5.60
CA SER A 250 -6.97 -17.62 4.79
C SER A 250 -7.66 -16.36 4.29
N MET A 251 -8.63 -16.55 3.38
CA MET A 251 -9.58 -15.52 2.99
C MET A 251 -10.28 -14.95 4.24
N PRO A 252 -10.42 -13.62 4.36
CA PRO A 252 -11.18 -13.02 5.45
C PRO A 252 -12.67 -13.18 5.22
N GLY A 253 -13.38 -13.78 6.18
CA GLY A 253 -14.82 -13.91 6.18
C GLY A 253 -15.40 -14.85 5.10
N ASP A 254 -16.69 -15.16 5.25
CA ASP A 254 -17.49 -15.99 4.35
C ASP A 254 -18.85 -15.37 4.00
N ASP A 255 -19.16 -14.18 4.54
CA ASP A 255 -20.39 -13.45 4.25
C ASP A 255 -20.35 -12.80 2.86
N GLU A 256 -21.28 -13.22 1.99
CA GLU A 256 -21.41 -12.75 0.62
C GLU A 256 -21.87 -11.29 0.50
N ASN A 257 -22.39 -10.68 1.57
CA ASN A 257 -22.72 -9.26 1.62
C ASN A 257 -21.49 -8.36 1.56
N PHE A 258 -20.30 -8.92 1.77
CA PHE A 258 -19.05 -8.19 1.76
C PHE A 258 -18.11 -8.66 0.65
N MET A 259 -17.35 -7.71 0.15
CA MET A 259 -16.10 -7.94 -0.55
C MET A 259 -14.98 -7.38 0.30
N TYR A 260 -13.86 -8.10 0.37
CA TYR A 260 -12.76 -7.76 1.26
C TYR A 260 -11.56 -7.26 0.49
N VAL A 261 -10.86 -6.32 1.12
CA VAL A 261 -9.56 -5.86 0.68
C VAL A 261 -8.62 -6.00 1.87
N GLN A 262 -7.50 -6.71 1.70
CA GLN A 262 -6.56 -6.98 2.79
C GLN A 262 -5.11 -6.96 2.34
N GLY A 263 -4.24 -6.36 3.16
CA GLY A 263 -2.79 -6.38 2.97
C GLY A 263 -2.10 -7.63 3.53
N GLY A 264 -0.86 -7.87 3.10
CA GLY A 264 0.02 -8.96 3.52
C GLY A 264 -0.39 -10.33 2.98
N ILE A 265 -1.62 -10.76 3.25
CA ILE A 265 -2.34 -11.72 2.41
C ILE A 265 -3.12 -10.86 1.42
N PRO A 266 -2.62 -10.66 0.19
CA PRO A 266 -3.18 -9.67 -0.73
C PRO A 266 -4.56 -10.13 -1.20
N VAL A 267 -5.59 -9.80 -0.44
CA VAL A 267 -6.98 -10.02 -0.83
C VAL A 267 -7.41 -8.80 -1.60
N HIS A 268 -7.66 -9.02 -2.88
CA HIS A 268 -8.15 -7.99 -3.79
C HIS A 268 -9.59 -8.27 -4.13
N SER A 269 -10.33 -7.22 -4.44
CA SER A 269 -11.71 -7.32 -4.88
C SER A 269 -11.86 -6.95 -6.34
N THR A 270 -12.92 -7.46 -6.96
CA THR A 270 -13.37 -7.01 -8.27
C THR A 270 -14.78 -6.46 -8.17
N VAL A 271 -15.09 -5.46 -8.98
CA VAL A 271 -16.46 -5.02 -9.24
C VAL A 271 -16.65 -4.81 -10.74
N LYS A 272 -17.81 -5.18 -11.26
CA LYS A 272 -18.18 -4.96 -12.65
C LYS A 272 -19.62 -4.45 -12.72
N PHE A 273 -19.81 -3.36 -13.45
CA PHE A 273 -21.12 -2.82 -13.79
C PHE A 273 -21.47 -3.17 -15.23
N ASP A 274 -22.72 -3.48 -15.52
CA ASP A 274 -23.22 -3.50 -16.88
C ASP A 274 -23.44 -2.06 -17.37
N LEU A 275 -22.67 -1.68 -18.39
CA LEU A 275 -22.71 -0.36 -19.01
C LEU A 275 -23.25 -0.43 -20.45
N SER A 276 -24.00 -1.49 -20.77
CA SER A 276 -24.57 -1.72 -22.11
C SER A 276 -25.52 -0.61 -22.57
N SER A 277 -26.10 0.15 -21.63
CA SER A 277 -26.97 1.31 -21.91
C SER A 277 -26.21 2.57 -22.30
N LEU A 278 -24.89 2.63 -22.08
CA LEU A 278 -24.07 3.79 -22.39
C LEU A 278 -23.74 3.81 -23.91
N PRO A 279 -24.02 4.92 -24.62
CA PRO A 279 -23.70 5.00 -26.05
C PRO A 279 -22.21 4.79 -26.33
N LYS A 280 -21.91 4.13 -27.45
CA LYS A 280 -20.53 4.01 -27.91
C LYS A 280 -19.99 5.39 -28.26
N ASN A 281 -18.75 5.67 -27.88
CA ASN A 281 -18.09 6.96 -28.07
C ASN A 281 -18.79 8.14 -27.38
N ALA A 282 -19.62 7.89 -26.37
CA ALA A 282 -20.09 8.96 -25.48
C ALA A 282 -18.88 9.69 -24.86
N ILE A 283 -19.02 11.01 -24.68
CA ILE A 283 -18.01 11.81 -23.96
C ILE A 283 -18.33 11.72 -22.48
N ILE A 284 -17.45 11.12 -21.69
CA ILE A 284 -17.61 11.06 -20.23
C ILE A 284 -17.17 12.40 -19.65
N ILE A 285 -18.14 13.15 -19.12
CA ILE A 285 -17.90 14.41 -18.42
C ILE A 285 -17.40 14.10 -17.00
N GLU A 286 -18.13 13.24 -16.30
CA GLU A 286 -17.84 12.86 -14.93
C GLU A 286 -18.24 11.41 -14.66
N ALA A 287 -17.42 10.65 -13.96
CA ALA A 287 -17.83 9.36 -13.42
C ALA A 287 -17.36 9.22 -11.99
N ASN A 288 -18.28 9.09 -11.05
CA ASN A 288 -18.00 8.95 -9.62
C ASN A 288 -18.27 7.50 -9.18
N LEU A 289 -17.23 6.85 -8.67
CA LEU A 289 -17.31 5.53 -8.06
C LEU A 289 -17.30 5.67 -6.54
N SER A 290 -18.13 4.88 -5.86
CA SER A 290 -18.11 4.81 -4.41
C SER A 290 -18.39 3.42 -3.85
N PHE A 291 -17.76 3.14 -2.71
CA PHE A 291 -17.93 1.92 -1.92
C PHE A 291 -18.19 2.28 -0.46
N VAL A 292 -19.14 1.61 0.17
CA VAL A 292 -19.43 1.77 1.60
C VAL A 292 -18.70 0.67 2.38
N GLU A 293 -17.97 1.07 3.42
CA GLU A 293 -17.29 0.16 4.36
C GLU A 293 -18.22 -0.17 5.53
N ASP A 294 -18.14 -1.41 6.02
CA ASP A 294 -18.64 -1.76 7.34
C ASP A 294 -17.49 -1.70 8.37
N PRO A 295 -17.49 -0.69 9.27
CA PRO A 295 -16.41 -0.52 10.23
C PRO A 295 -16.37 -1.62 11.30
N LEU A 296 -17.45 -2.38 11.51
CA LEU A 296 -17.48 -3.49 12.46
C LEU A 296 -16.81 -4.75 11.90
N GLN A 297 -16.80 -4.88 10.58
CA GLN A 297 -16.13 -5.98 9.90
C GLN A 297 -14.67 -5.65 9.52
N ALA A 298 -14.31 -4.36 9.49
CA ALA A 298 -12.94 -3.92 9.25
C ALA A 298 -11.99 -4.25 10.42
N VAL A 299 -10.71 -4.44 10.10
CA VAL A 299 -9.65 -4.58 11.11
C VAL A 299 -8.50 -3.65 10.72
N LYS A 300 -8.15 -2.73 11.62
CA LYS A 300 -7.17 -1.68 11.38
C LYS A 300 -6.00 -1.80 12.34
N GLY A 301 -4.79 -1.64 11.81
CA GLY A 301 -3.58 -1.50 12.60
C GLY A 301 -3.41 -0.08 13.14
N SER A 302 -2.32 0.14 13.86
CA SER A 302 -1.97 1.44 14.47
C SER A 302 -1.67 2.53 13.45
N THR A 303 -1.15 2.15 12.28
CA THR A 303 -1.05 3.00 11.09
C THR A 303 -1.83 2.33 9.98
N TYR A 304 -2.82 3.02 9.42
CA TYR A 304 -3.61 2.51 8.30
C TYR A 304 -3.82 3.61 7.28
N ASP A 305 -3.68 3.24 6.01
CA ASP A 305 -4.04 4.11 4.90
C ASP A 305 -5.53 3.89 4.59
N ASP A 306 -6.35 4.92 4.83
CA ASP A 306 -7.78 4.96 4.47
C ASP A 306 -7.91 5.26 2.95
N SER A 307 -7.24 4.46 2.13
CA SER A 307 -7.23 4.63 0.69
C SER A 307 -7.24 3.29 -0.06
N LEU A 308 -7.99 3.28 -1.15
CA LEU A 308 -8.05 2.16 -2.08
C LEU A 308 -7.44 2.57 -3.41
N LEU A 309 -6.87 1.62 -4.13
CA LEU A 309 -6.50 1.79 -5.52
C LEU A 309 -7.47 1.01 -6.41
N VAL A 310 -7.97 1.68 -7.44
CA VAL A 310 -8.86 1.13 -8.44
C VAL A 310 -8.19 1.12 -9.80
N SER A 311 -8.19 -0.03 -10.46
CA SER A 311 -7.53 -0.24 -11.75
C SER A 311 -8.42 -1.01 -12.71
N LEU A 312 -8.26 -0.80 -14.02
CA LEU A 312 -8.92 -1.63 -15.03
C LEU A 312 -8.32 -3.05 -15.04
N ILE A 313 -9.18 -4.06 -15.24
CA ILE A 313 -8.75 -5.45 -15.42
C ILE A 313 -8.48 -5.72 -16.92
N LYS A 314 -7.39 -6.43 -17.22
CA LYS A 314 -7.01 -6.89 -18.56
C LYS A 314 -7.45 -8.34 -18.81
N ARG A 315 -7.89 -8.67 -20.03
CA ARG A 315 -8.40 -9.99 -20.44
C ARG A 315 -7.44 -11.18 -20.26
N GLU A 316 -6.14 -10.97 -20.52
CA GLU A 316 -5.23 -12.07 -20.91
C GLU A 316 -4.67 -12.89 -19.74
N MET A 317 -4.83 -12.41 -18.50
CA MET A 317 -4.52 -13.13 -17.27
C MET A 317 -5.55 -12.70 -16.24
N GLU A 318 -6.19 -13.66 -15.57
CA GLU A 318 -7.18 -13.39 -14.53
C GLU A 318 -6.63 -12.34 -13.56
N HIS A 319 -7.32 -11.21 -13.43
CA HIS A 319 -6.98 -10.12 -12.51
C HIS A 319 -5.70 -9.29 -12.79
N ALA A 320 -5.10 -9.40 -13.98
CA ALA A 320 -4.03 -8.51 -14.39
C ALA A 320 -4.54 -7.07 -14.59
N ILE A 321 -3.71 -6.08 -14.25
CA ILE A 321 -4.04 -4.66 -14.41
C ILE A 321 -3.78 -4.23 -15.86
N ASP A 322 -4.72 -3.52 -16.46
CA ASP A 322 -4.48 -2.79 -17.71
C ASP A 322 -3.70 -1.51 -17.39
N THR A 323 -2.47 -1.42 -17.89
CA THR A 323 -1.56 -0.29 -17.65
C THR A 323 -1.72 0.83 -18.67
N SER A 324 -2.62 0.72 -19.64
CA SER A 324 -2.91 1.80 -20.60
C SER A 324 -3.62 2.99 -19.96
N VAL A 325 -4.20 2.80 -18.78
CA VAL A 325 -4.78 3.86 -17.95
C VAL A 325 -4.24 3.73 -16.53
N SER A 326 -3.88 4.85 -15.91
CA SER A 326 -3.37 4.87 -14.53
C SER A 326 -4.45 4.41 -13.54
N SER A 327 -4.01 3.77 -12.46
CA SER A 327 -4.90 3.47 -11.33
C SER A 327 -5.34 4.75 -10.63
N ILE A 328 -6.54 4.73 -10.07
CA ILE A 328 -7.14 5.86 -9.37
C ILE A 328 -7.10 5.61 -7.87
N LEU A 329 -6.62 6.60 -7.11
CA LEU A 329 -6.68 6.60 -5.66
C LEU A 329 -8.08 7.01 -5.21
N MET A 330 -8.74 6.16 -4.43
CA MET A 330 -9.97 6.50 -3.73
C MET A 330 -9.66 6.86 -2.29
N VAL A 331 -10.25 7.96 -1.83
CA VAL A 331 -10.06 8.46 -0.46
C VAL A 331 -11.35 8.23 0.32
N LYS A 332 -11.20 7.85 1.59
CA LYS A 332 -12.33 7.66 2.50
C LYS A 332 -12.86 8.99 3.04
N SER A 333 -14.19 9.11 3.12
CA SER A 333 -14.90 10.19 3.79
C SER A 333 -16.10 9.62 4.55
N GLY A 334 -16.08 9.69 5.88
CA GLY A 334 -17.01 8.89 6.70
C GLY A 334 -16.77 7.41 6.42
N ASP A 335 -17.81 6.60 6.23
CA ASP A 335 -17.68 5.19 5.88
C ASP A 335 -17.69 4.92 4.38
N THR A 336 -17.37 5.92 3.54
CA THR A 336 -17.44 5.78 2.08
C THR A 336 -16.13 6.14 1.41
N PHE A 337 -15.60 5.24 0.59
CA PHE A 337 -14.51 5.51 -0.34
C PHE A 337 -15.08 6.10 -1.62
N LYS A 338 -14.49 7.19 -2.13
CA LYS A 338 -14.95 7.83 -3.37
C LYS A 338 -13.78 8.26 -4.25
N ALA A 339 -14.00 8.22 -5.56
CA ALA A 339 -13.13 8.85 -6.54
C ALA A 339 -13.86 9.16 -7.85
N ASN A 340 -13.32 10.14 -8.57
CA ASN A 340 -13.63 10.32 -9.98
C ASN A 340 -12.82 9.30 -10.81
N ILE A 341 -13.53 8.47 -11.58
CA ILE A 341 -12.98 7.45 -12.46
C ILE A 341 -13.30 7.73 -13.94
N SER A 342 -13.54 8.99 -14.33
CA SER A 342 -13.91 9.36 -15.70
C SER A 342 -12.99 8.75 -16.75
N ALA A 343 -11.67 8.76 -16.50
CA ALA A 343 -10.69 8.19 -17.42
C ALA A 343 -10.86 6.67 -17.61
N LEU A 344 -11.25 5.93 -16.57
CA LEU A 344 -11.48 4.48 -16.65
C LEU A 344 -12.77 4.17 -17.44
N VAL A 345 -13.82 4.96 -17.23
CA VAL A 345 -15.10 4.80 -17.94
C VAL A 345 -14.96 5.23 -19.41
N GLN A 346 -14.24 6.32 -19.67
CA GLN A 346 -13.92 6.81 -21.01
C GLN A 346 -13.23 5.70 -21.83
N HIS A 347 -12.29 4.99 -21.21
CA HIS A 347 -11.61 3.86 -21.84
C HIS A 347 -12.58 2.76 -22.32
N TRP A 348 -13.64 2.46 -21.57
CA TRP A 348 -14.64 1.46 -21.97
C TRP A 348 -15.52 1.93 -23.14
N VAL A 349 -15.97 3.18 -23.12
CA VAL A 349 -16.86 3.71 -24.19
C VAL A 349 -16.17 3.92 -25.53
N GLU A 350 -14.83 4.02 -25.54
CA GLU A 350 -13.98 4.04 -26.74
C GLU A 350 -13.83 2.65 -27.41
N GLY A 351 -14.63 1.67 -27.00
CA GLY A 351 -14.73 0.35 -27.63
C GLY A 351 -13.85 -0.72 -27.00
N LYS A 352 -13.31 -0.48 -25.81
CA LYS A 352 -12.57 -1.49 -25.03
C LYS A 352 -13.55 -2.32 -24.20
N MET A 353 -13.27 -3.61 -24.07
CA MET A 353 -14.14 -4.49 -23.30
C MET A 353 -14.06 -4.19 -21.80
N ASN A 354 -15.22 -4.13 -21.14
CA ASN A 354 -15.34 -3.97 -19.70
C ASN A 354 -15.16 -5.33 -18.98
N TYR A 355 -13.97 -5.55 -18.43
CA TYR A 355 -13.64 -6.69 -17.57
C TYR A 355 -13.83 -6.40 -16.08
N GLY A 356 -14.33 -5.21 -15.74
CA GLY A 356 -14.47 -4.73 -14.38
C GLY A 356 -13.24 -4.00 -13.87
N LEU A 357 -13.31 -3.67 -12.59
CA LEU A 357 -12.33 -2.93 -11.82
C LEU A 357 -11.72 -3.84 -10.78
N LYS A 358 -10.40 -3.78 -10.63
CA LYS A 358 -9.67 -4.36 -9.50
C LYS A 358 -9.57 -3.31 -8.40
N ILE A 359 -9.80 -3.74 -7.17
CA ILE A 359 -9.75 -2.92 -5.97
C ILE A 359 -8.72 -3.55 -5.03
N ARG A 360 -7.77 -2.74 -4.55
CA ARG A 360 -6.77 -3.14 -3.56
C ARG A 360 -6.52 -2.03 -2.54
N ALA A 361 -5.95 -2.37 -1.39
CA ALA A 361 -5.56 -1.37 -0.40
C ALA A 361 -4.33 -0.63 -0.93
N PHE A 362 -4.19 0.65 -0.59
CA PHE A 362 -3.01 1.41 -0.99
C PHE A 362 -1.73 0.87 -0.33
N ASP A 363 -1.84 0.35 0.89
CA ASP A 363 -0.76 -0.16 1.75
C ASP A 363 -0.73 -1.70 1.84
N ASP A 364 -1.26 -2.39 0.82
CA ASP A 364 -1.39 -3.86 0.80
C ASP A 364 -0.05 -4.60 0.94
N ASP A 365 1.07 -3.94 0.63
CA ASP A 365 2.44 -4.44 0.69
C ASP A 365 3.15 -4.21 2.02
N LYS A 366 2.56 -3.44 2.95
CA LYS A 366 3.19 -3.04 4.22
C LYS A 366 2.29 -3.10 5.45
N SER A 367 1.04 -3.49 5.26
CA SER A 367 0.06 -3.66 6.33
C SER A 367 -0.61 -5.04 6.23
N VAL A 368 -1.35 -5.38 7.27
CA VAL A 368 -2.35 -6.47 7.23
C VAL A 368 -3.74 -5.93 7.57
N ASN A 369 -3.96 -4.66 7.24
CA ASN A 369 -5.25 -4.01 7.39
C ASN A 369 -6.28 -4.74 6.54
N LYS A 370 -7.49 -4.88 7.07
CA LYS A 370 -8.63 -5.48 6.39
C LYS A 370 -9.76 -4.45 6.30
N ILE A 371 -10.20 -4.19 5.08
CA ILE A 371 -11.34 -3.35 4.77
C ILE A 371 -12.47 -4.27 4.28
N ALA A 372 -13.65 -4.16 4.90
CA ALA A 372 -14.85 -4.87 4.49
C ALA A 372 -15.76 -3.88 3.77
N LEU A 373 -15.95 -4.05 2.47
CA LEU A 373 -16.81 -3.22 1.65
C LEU A 373 -18.10 -3.97 1.35
N TYR A 374 -19.25 -3.30 1.37
CA TYR A 374 -20.48 -3.93 0.90
C TYR A 374 -20.37 -4.34 -0.57
N SER A 375 -20.81 -5.56 -0.86
CA SER A 375 -20.71 -6.20 -2.17
C SER A 375 -21.93 -5.86 -3.05
N SER A 376 -21.89 -6.22 -4.32
CA SER A 376 -23.05 -6.12 -5.21
C SER A 376 -24.23 -7.02 -4.80
N LYS A 377 -24.02 -7.96 -3.86
CA LYS A 377 -25.02 -8.92 -3.38
C LYS A 377 -25.82 -8.44 -2.16
N VAL A 378 -25.38 -7.38 -1.46
CA VAL A 378 -26.12 -6.86 -0.29
C VAL A 378 -27.55 -6.48 -0.70
N GLU A 379 -28.54 -6.78 0.14
CA GLU A 379 -29.95 -6.50 -0.18
C GLU A 379 -30.25 -5.00 -0.22
N ASP A 380 -29.67 -4.23 0.70
CA ASP A 380 -29.83 -2.78 0.75
C ASP A 380 -29.09 -2.11 -0.41
N VAL A 381 -29.86 -1.62 -1.37
CA VAL A 381 -29.36 -0.95 -2.58
C VAL A 381 -28.49 0.27 -2.25
N THR A 382 -28.73 0.94 -1.12
CA THR A 382 -27.96 2.13 -0.71
C THR A 382 -26.52 1.81 -0.32
N LEU A 383 -26.26 0.56 0.08
CA LEU A 383 -24.94 0.06 0.50
C LEU A 383 -24.15 -0.55 -0.66
N LYS A 384 -24.81 -0.95 -1.75
CA LYS A 384 -24.15 -1.52 -2.93
C LYS A 384 -23.09 -0.57 -3.52
N PRO A 385 -22.04 -1.10 -4.17
CA PRO A 385 -21.16 -0.29 -5.01
C PRO A 385 -21.95 0.60 -5.96
N ARG A 386 -21.60 1.89 -6.00
CA ARG A 386 -22.29 2.88 -6.82
C ARG A 386 -21.36 3.50 -7.84
N LEU A 387 -21.80 3.49 -9.09
CA LEU A 387 -21.19 4.20 -10.20
C LEU A 387 -22.22 5.18 -10.78
N GLN A 388 -21.91 6.47 -10.71
CA GLN A 388 -22.69 7.53 -11.34
C GLN A 388 -21.87 8.15 -12.46
N ILE A 389 -22.43 8.21 -13.67
CA ILE A 389 -21.78 8.70 -14.89
C ILE A 389 -22.63 9.84 -15.46
N ILE A 390 -22.00 10.99 -15.65
CA ILE A 390 -22.53 12.12 -16.42
C ILE A 390 -21.80 12.11 -17.77
N TYR A 391 -22.56 12.03 -18.86
CA TYR A 391 -21.99 11.92 -20.20
C TYR A 391 -22.77 12.76 -21.21
N ALA A 392 -22.09 13.11 -22.30
CA ALA A 392 -22.71 13.70 -23.48
C ALA A 392 -22.73 12.69 -24.64
N ASP A 393 -23.87 12.56 -25.31
CA ASP A 393 -23.98 11.82 -26.55
C ASP A 393 -23.81 12.78 -27.74
N ILE A 394 -23.01 12.40 -28.74
CA ILE A 394 -22.87 13.16 -29.98
C ILE A 394 -23.82 12.54 -30.99
N LYS A 395 -24.90 13.26 -31.31
CA LYS A 395 -25.87 12.81 -32.34
C LYS A 395 -25.31 12.85 -33.75
#